data_AF-A0A957XLP4-F1
#
_entry.id   AF-A0A957XLP4-F1
#
_cell.length_a   1.000
_cell.length_b   1.000
_cell.length_c   1.000
_cell.angle_alpha   90.00
_cell.angle_beta   90.00
_cell.angle_gamma   90.00
#
_symmetry.space_group_name_H-M   'P 1'
#
loop_
_entity.id
_entity.type
_entity.pdbx_description
1 polymer ?
#
loop_
_entity_poly.entity_id
_entity_poly.type
_entity_poly.pdbx_seq_one_letter_code
_entity_poly.pdbx_strand_id
1 'polypeptide(L)'
;QATYPDIEIMAAEHLSSHPGIVEAVLYRYEQTLDGTAAMTCDLCKYRHQFTGFEDEYGMPQTSDHHHGMRGVPHSHGHSHSHTHGPSATSMNDLLPPRYQNGDPPSAAPMGSAPFKYKEDGTPAWDEMWTDFCDLALAGGAPHRGTLLEPVMPDAIQANPAGYKTVLAELERGLRMVTDLPIVHSTAPGWIGLACHNEEMALWMLRAIVVENVCVRREGHVLYLPAGPDYKLEDEIKNVITVAAKTHHYWTEHRNG
;
A
#
# COMPACT_ATOMS: atom_id res chain seq x y z
N GLN A 1 0.53 -42.31 10.79
CA GLN A 1 0.83 -43.07 9.55
C GLN A 1 0.10 -44.43 9.47
N ALA A 2 -0.32 -45.04 10.58
CA ALA A 2 -1.06 -46.32 10.57
C ALA A 2 -2.45 -46.29 9.89
N THR A 3 -3.01 -45.10 9.64
CA THR A 3 -4.36 -44.93 9.05
C THR A 3 -4.32 -44.67 7.54
N TYR A 4 -3.19 -44.23 6.98
CA TYR A 4 -3.02 -43.90 5.55
C TYR A 4 -1.65 -44.40 5.04
N PRO A 5 -1.50 -45.71 4.82
CA PRO A 5 -0.21 -46.31 4.46
C PRO A 5 0.30 -45.89 3.08
N ASP A 6 -0.60 -45.44 2.20
CA ASP A 6 -0.28 -45.06 0.82
C ASP A 6 0.07 -43.56 0.67
N ILE A 7 -0.02 -42.77 1.74
CA ILE A 7 0.27 -41.33 1.72
C ILE A 7 1.66 -41.09 2.30
N GLU A 8 2.56 -40.58 1.46
CA GLU A 8 3.88 -40.11 1.90
C GLU A 8 3.74 -38.75 2.60
N ILE A 9 4.07 -38.71 3.90
CA ILE A 9 4.08 -37.49 4.70
C ILE A 9 5.53 -37.12 4.98
N MET A 10 6.00 -36.04 4.35
CA MET A 10 7.35 -35.50 4.55
C MET A 10 7.30 -34.37 5.58
N ALA A 11 8.10 -34.47 6.64
CA ALA A 11 8.26 -33.42 7.64
C ALA A 11 9.51 -32.58 7.31
N ALA A 12 9.35 -31.27 7.22
CA ALA A 12 10.42 -30.32 6.92
C ALA A 12 10.40 -29.18 7.96
N GLU A 13 11.56 -28.61 8.28
CA GLU A 13 11.63 -27.39 9.09
C GLU A 13 11.04 -26.21 8.31
N HIS A 14 10.56 -25.19 9.03
CA HIS A 14 9.91 -24.01 8.44
C HIS A 14 10.76 -23.41 7.32
N LEU A 15 10.24 -23.43 6.08
CA LEU A 15 10.88 -22.92 4.86
C LEU A 15 12.28 -23.51 4.58
N SER A 16 12.53 -24.74 5.00
CA SER A 16 13.76 -25.46 4.65
C SER A 16 13.85 -25.83 3.16
N SER A 17 15.01 -26.31 2.72
CA SER A 17 15.37 -26.55 1.31
C SER A 17 14.66 -27.76 0.68
N HIS A 18 13.33 -27.68 0.56
CA HIS A 18 12.54 -28.62 -0.22
C HIS A 18 12.62 -28.28 -1.72
N PRO A 19 12.84 -29.25 -2.63
CA PRO A 19 12.96 -29.00 -4.06
C PRO A 19 11.81 -28.15 -4.65
N GLY A 20 10.56 -28.41 -4.24
CA GLY A 20 9.40 -27.63 -4.68
C GLY A 20 9.37 -26.17 -4.17
N ILE A 21 10.00 -25.87 -3.03
CA ILE A 21 10.14 -24.48 -2.54
C ILE A 21 11.17 -23.75 -3.39
N VAL A 22 12.29 -24.40 -3.71
CA VAL A 22 13.33 -23.85 -4.58
C VAL A 22 12.77 -23.59 -5.98
N GLU A 23 12.02 -24.54 -6.53
CA GLU A 23 11.34 -24.41 -7.82
C GLU A 23 10.34 -23.25 -7.83
N ALA A 24 9.52 -23.11 -6.77
CA ALA A 24 8.59 -21.99 -6.64
C ALA A 24 9.31 -20.63 -6.58
N VAL A 25 10.45 -20.55 -5.89
CA VAL A 25 11.28 -19.33 -5.82
C VAL A 25 11.88 -18.99 -7.18
N LEU A 26 12.43 -19.98 -7.89
CA LEU A 26 12.99 -19.79 -9.23
C LEU A 26 11.93 -19.35 -10.23
N TYR A 27 10.75 -19.97 -10.19
CA TYR A 27 9.62 -19.58 -11.04
C TYR A 27 9.19 -18.13 -10.80
N ARG A 28 9.11 -17.68 -9.54
CA ARG A 28 8.81 -16.28 -9.22
C ARG A 28 9.92 -15.32 -9.63
N TYR A 29 11.17 -15.75 -9.54
CA TYR A 29 12.33 -14.97 -10.00
C TYR A 29 12.27 -14.76 -11.52
N GLU A 30 12.01 -15.81 -12.31
CA GLU A 30 11.87 -15.72 -13.77
C GLU A 30 10.70 -14.81 -14.18
N GLN A 31 9.53 -14.97 -13.55
CA GLN A 31 8.40 -14.07 -13.77
C GLN A 31 8.74 -12.60 -13.48
N THR A 32 9.58 -12.34 -12.48
CA THR A 32 10.01 -10.99 -12.13
C THR A 32 10.90 -10.41 -13.22
N LEU A 33 11.83 -11.19 -13.76
CA LEU A 33 12.69 -10.77 -14.87
C LEU A 33 11.88 -10.49 -16.14
N ASP A 34 10.86 -11.30 -16.42
CA ASP A 34 10.03 -11.17 -17.62
C ASP A 34 8.90 -10.13 -17.47
N GLY A 35 8.77 -9.48 -16.31
CA GLY A 35 7.73 -8.49 -16.03
C GLY A 35 6.32 -9.09 -15.91
N THR A 36 6.21 -10.42 -15.87
CA THR A 36 4.97 -11.19 -15.74
C THR A 36 4.66 -11.59 -14.31
N ALA A 37 5.47 -11.14 -13.34
CA ALA A 37 5.23 -11.30 -11.90
C ALA A 37 3.94 -10.60 -11.50
N ALA A 38 2.85 -11.33 -11.70
CA ALA A 38 1.55 -10.99 -11.20
C ALA A 38 1.51 -11.48 -9.75
N MET A 39 1.02 -10.63 -8.85
CA MET A 39 0.60 -11.03 -7.49
C MET A 39 -0.70 -11.84 -7.63
N THR A 40 -0.64 -12.89 -8.44
CA THR A 40 -1.77 -13.71 -8.81
C THR A 40 -1.92 -14.79 -7.78
N CYS A 41 -3.17 -14.89 -7.38
CA CYS A 41 -3.84 -15.89 -6.58
C CYS A 41 -3.70 -17.32 -7.13
N ASP A 42 -2.60 -17.69 -7.78
CA ASP A 42 -2.34 -18.99 -8.40
C ASP A 42 -2.28 -20.14 -7.38
N LEU A 43 -2.33 -19.83 -6.09
CA LEU A 43 -2.50 -20.79 -5.00
C LEU A 43 -3.64 -20.39 -4.04
N CYS A 44 -4.64 -19.70 -4.57
CA CYS A 44 -5.80 -19.28 -3.80
C CYS A 44 -6.86 -20.38 -3.79
N LYS A 45 -7.36 -20.74 -2.60
CA LYS A 45 -8.42 -21.75 -2.43
C LYS A 45 -9.69 -21.46 -3.23
N TYR A 46 -9.94 -20.20 -3.55
CA TYR A 46 -11.08 -19.78 -4.37
C TYR A 46 -10.87 -20.02 -5.88
N ARG A 47 -9.63 -20.18 -6.35
CA ARG A 47 -9.28 -20.26 -7.80
C ARG A 47 -8.60 -21.56 -8.21
N HIS A 48 -8.12 -22.35 -7.24
CA HIS A 48 -7.67 -23.72 -7.45
C HIS A 48 -8.36 -24.64 -6.44
N GLN A 49 -8.71 -25.84 -6.88
CA GLN A 49 -9.38 -26.81 -6.05
C GLN A 49 -8.36 -27.47 -5.11
N PHE A 50 -8.40 -27.11 -3.83
CA PHE A 50 -7.56 -27.69 -2.78
C PHE A 50 -8.36 -28.69 -1.96
N THR A 51 -7.69 -29.76 -1.53
CA THR A 51 -8.30 -30.76 -0.64
C THR A 51 -8.69 -30.12 0.69
N GLY A 52 -9.96 -30.27 1.09
CA GLY A 52 -10.54 -29.68 2.30
C GLY A 52 -11.12 -28.27 2.13
N PHE A 53 -11.12 -27.72 0.92
CA PHE A 53 -11.67 -26.41 0.58
C PHE A 53 -12.54 -26.47 -0.69
N GLU A 54 -13.05 -27.65 -1.03
CA GLU A 54 -13.83 -27.88 -2.25
C GLU A 54 -15.09 -27.01 -2.32
N ASP A 55 -15.70 -26.72 -1.17
CA ASP A 55 -16.91 -25.88 -1.06
C ASP A 55 -16.63 -24.38 -1.31
N GLU A 56 -15.36 -23.97 -1.31
CA GLU A 56 -14.94 -22.59 -1.52
C GLU A 56 -14.40 -22.34 -2.94
N TYR A 57 -14.18 -23.39 -3.71
CA TYR A 57 -13.72 -23.27 -5.10
C TYR A 57 -14.77 -22.57 -5.97
N GLY A 58 -14.40 -21.45 -6.58
CA GLY A 58 -15.28 -20.61 -7.41
C GLY A 58 -16.12 -19.60 -6.63
N MET A 59 -16.06 -19.58 -5.29
CA MET A 59 -16.72 -18.56 -4.48
C MET A 59 -15.99 -17.21 -4.54
N PRO A 60 -16.68 -16.09 -4.28
CA PRO A 60 -16.02 -14.81 -4.04
C PRO A 60 -15.01 -14.95 -2.89
N GLN A 61 -13.82 -14.41 -3.08
CA GLN A 61 -12.81 -14.39 -2.02
C GLN A 61 -13.31 -13.54 -0.85
N THR A 62 -13.31 -14.12 0.35
CA THR A 62 -13.62 -13.41 1.59
C THR A 62 -12.38 -13.41 2.50
N SER A 63 -12.18 -12.34 3.27
CA SER A 63 -11.10 -12.29 4.25
C SER A 63 -11.59 -12.91 5.57
N ASP A 64 -11.03 -14.05 5.96
CA ASP A 64 -11.20 -14.61 7.29
C ASP A 64 -9.87 -14.53 8.08
N HIS A 65 -9.95 -14.79 9.38
CA HIS A 65 -8.84 -14.64 10.32
C HIS A 65 -7.67 -15.60 10.09
N HIS A 66 -7.79 -16.52 9.13
CA HIS A 66 -6.72 -17.41 8.71
C HIS A 66 -5.93 -16.86 7.52
N HIS A 67 -6.36 -15.75 6.91
CA HIS A 67 -5.66 -15.10 5.79
C HIS A 67 -5.20 -13.71 6.22
N GLY A 68 -3.89 -13.44 6.11
CA GLY A 68 -3.20 -12.26 6.64
C GLY A 68 -3.54 -10.92 6.00
N MET A 69 -4.82 -10.50 6.06
CA MET A 69 -5.27 -9.11 5.98
C MET A 69 -6.35 -8.94 7.06
N ARG A 70 -6.02 -8.22 8.16
CA ARG A 70 -6.92 -7.96 9.29
C ARG A 70 -8.13 -7.12 8.84
N GLY A 71 -9.34 -7.45 9.33
CA GLY A 71 -10.51 -6.59 9.06
C GLY A 71 -11.90 -6.96 9.62
N VAL A 72 -12.13 -8.14 10.23
CA VAL A 72 -13.47 -8.45 10.80
C VAL A 72 -13.38 -8.84 12.29
N PRO A 73 -14.17 -8.23 13.20
CA PRO A 73 -14.28 -8.73 14.55
C PRO A 73 -15.10 -10.02 14.56
N HIS A 74 -14.57 -11.07 15.16
CA HIS A 74 -15.25 -12.34 15.40
C HIS A 74 -15.26 -12.58 16.90
N SER A 75 -16.42 -12.94 17.46
CA SER A 75 -16.59 -13.18 18.88
C SER A 75 -16.26 -14.62 19.22
N HIS A 76 -15.38 -14.82 20.22
CA HIS A 76 -15.34 -16.09 20.94
C HIS A 76 -16.55 -16.16 21.86
N GLY A 77 -17.34 -17.24 21.74
CA GLY A 77 -18.58 -17.42 22.46
C GLY A 77 -18.40 -17.48 23.98
N HIS A 78 -18.64 -16.36 24.65
CA HIS A 78 -19.12 -16.35 26.03
C HIS A 78 -20.56 -15.85 26.02
N SER A 79 -21.47 -16.72 26.45
CA SER A 79 -22.91 -16.50 26.45
C SER A 79 -23.29 -15.42 27.46
N HIS A 80 -23.46 -14.18 26.99
CA HIS A 80 -24.26 -13.18 27.69
C HIS A 80 -25.32 -12.62 26.73
N SER A 81 -26.57 -12.82 27.14
CA SER A 81 -27.78 -12.38 26.43
C SER A 81 -27.81 -10.86 26.36
N HIS A 82 -27.59 -10.31 25.17
CA HIS A 82 -28.03 -8.96 24.84
C HIS A 82 -28.89 -9.00 23.58
N THR A 83 -29.99 -8.26 23.66
CA THR A 83 -31.05 -8.12 22.67
C THR A 83 -30.49 -7.67 21.32
N HIS A 84 -30.70 -8.47 20.27
CA HIS A 84 -30.30 -8.12 18.90
C HIS A 84 -31.19 -6.99 18.35
N GLY A 85 -30.57 -5.84 18.05
CA GLY A 85 -31.07 -4.91 17.03
C GLY A 85 -30.88 -5.50 15.62
N PRO A 86 -31.49 -4.91 14.57
CA PRO A 86 -31.55 -5.52 13.25
C PRO A 86 -30.15 -5.76 12.66
N SER A 87 -30.04 -6.93 12.03
CA SER A 87 -28.85 -7.59 11.53
C SER A 87 -28.33 -7.03 10.20
N ALA A 88 -27.00 -7.04 10.08
CA ALA A 88 -26.18 -7.06 8.88
C ALA A 88 -26.21 -5.80 7.99
N THR A 89 -25.25 -4.90 8.22
CA THR A 89 -24.63 -4.10 7.17
C THR A 89 -24.11 -5.07 6.11
N SER A 90 -24.63 -5.00 4.89
CA SER A 90 -24.18 -5.87 3.80
C SER A 90 -22.70 -5.59 3.53
N MET A 91 -21.91 -6.57 3.10
CA MET A 91 -20.52 -6.34 2.68
C MET A 91 -20.44 -5.24 1.61
N ASN A 92 -21.51 -5.07 0.83
CA ASN A 92 -21.70 -3.98 -0.11
C ASN A 92 -21.70 -2.58 0.53
N ASP A 93 -22.25 -2.43 1.73
CA ASP A 93 -22.36 -1.13 2.40
C ASP A 93 -21.00 -0.67 2.98
N LEU A 94 -20.00 -1.57 3.04
CA LEU A 94 -18.63 -1.30 3.48
C LEU A 94 -17.69 -0.95 2.33
N LEU A 95 -18.08 -1.20 1.08
CA LEU A 95 -17.26 -0.91 -0.10
C LEU A 95 -17.49 0.53 -0.59
N PRO A 96 -16.49 1.22 -1.17
CA PRO A 96 -16.72 2.51 -1.83
C PRO A 96 -17.84 2.40 -2.88
N PRO A 97 -18.64 3.46 -3.13
CA PRO A 97 -19.82 3.42 -4.02
C PRO A 97 -19.59 2.78 -5.39
N ARG A 98 -18.37 2.87 -5.93
CA ARG A 98 -17.98 2.29 -7.22
C ARG A 98 -17.88 0.75 -7.23
N TYR A 99 -17.74 0.12 -6.06
CA TYR A 99 -17.56 -1.33 -5.89
C TYR A 99 -18.82 -2.02 -5.34
N GLN A 100 -19.89 -1.28 -5.05
CA GLN A 100 -21.14 -1.81 -4.48
C GLN A 100 -22.04 -2.49 -5.53
N ASN A 101 -21.70 -2.42 -6.83
CA ASN A 101 -22.56 -2.91 -7.91
C ASN A 101 -22.31 -4.38 -8.29
N GLY A 102 -21.40 -5.08 -7.59
CA GLY A 102 -21.11 -6.49 -7.85
C GLY A 102 -20.25 -6.74 -9.10
N ASP A 103 -19.69 -5.70 -9.70
CA ASP A 103 -18.72 -5.83 -10.78
C ASP A 103 -17.41 -6.45 -10.23
N PRO A 104 -16.87 -7.50 -10.87
CA PRO A 104 -15.62 -8.10 -10.42
C PRO A 104 -14.48 -7.07 -10.51
N PRO A 105 -13.67 -6.90 -9.44
CA PRO A 105 -12.56 -5.96 -9.46
C PRO A 105 -11.58 -6.36 -10.56
N SER A 106 -11.25 -5.40 -11.42
CA SER A 106 -10.31 -5.60 -12.51
C SER A 106 -8.88 -5.65 -11.99
N ALA A 107 -8.07 -6.59 -12.50
CA ALA A 107 -6.62 -6.61 -12.31
C ALA A 107 -5.89 -5.64 -13.26
N ALA A 108 -6.64 -4.92 -14.12
CA ALA A 108 -6.07 -3.86 -14.94
C ALA A 108 -5.47 -2.76 -14.06
N PRO A 109 -4.38 -2.11 -14.49
CA PRO A 109 -3.81 -1.00 -13.77
C PRO A 109 -4.90 0.07 -13.55
N MET A 110 -5.17 0.40 -12.29
CA MET A 110 -6.21 1.37 -12.00
C MET A 110 -5.73 2.78 -12.30
N GLY A 111 -6.64 3.62 -12.80
CA GLY A 111 -6.41 5.05 -12.93
C GLY A 111 -6.20 5.69 -11.56
N SER A 112 -5.35 6.71 -11.50
CA SER A 112 -5.17 7.47 -10.26
C SER A 112 -6.49 8.07 -9.80
N ALA A 113 -6.71 8.19 -8.48
CA ALA A 113 -7.90 8.84 -7.95
C ALA A 113 -8.09 10.25 -8.56
N PRO A 114 -9.32 10.68 -8.88
CA PRO A 114 -9.55 12.00 -9.47
C PRO A 114 -9.00 13.09 -8.55
N PHE A 115 -8.36 14.10 -9.14
CA PHE A 115 -7.75 15.19 -8.39
C PHE A 115 -8.84 16.13 -7.84
N LYS A 116 -8.83 16.39 -6.53
CA LYS A 116 -9.81 17.25 -5.86
C LYS A 116 -9.22 18.62 -5.51
N TYR A 117 -10.04 19.65 -5.67
CA TYR A 117 -9.69 21.04 -5.39
C TYR A 117 -10.68 21.65 -4.38
N LYS A 118 -10.19 22.52 -3.51
CA LYS A 118 -10.99 23.37 -2.62
C LYS A 118 -11.63 24.51 -3.41
N GLU A 119 -12.57 25.22 -2.80
CA GLU A 119 -13.26 26.36 -3.43
C GLU A 119 -12.31 27.49 -3.86
N ASP A 120 -11.16 27.62 -3.21
CA ASP A 120 -10.11 28.59 -3.53
C ASP A 120 -9.19 28.15 -4.69
N GLY A 121 -9.44 26.98 -5.28
CA GLY A 121 -8.65 26.41 -6.37
C GLY A 121 -7.39 25.68 -5.92
N THR A 122 -7.15 25.52 -4.62
CA THR A 122 -5.99 24.76 -4.10
C THR A 122 -6.29 23.26 -4.00
N PRO A 123 -5.29 22.37 -4.15
CA PRO A 123 -5.50 20.93 -3.98
C PRO A 123 -6.01 20.57 -2.58
N ALA A 124 -7.07 19.76 -2.51
CA ALA A 124 -7.65 19.27 -1.26
C ALA A 124 -6.98 17.95 -0.81
N TRP A 125 -5.70 18.00 -0.44
CA TRP A 125 -4.91 16.79 -0.12
C TRP A 125 -5.50 15.94 1.02
N ASP A 126 -6.12 16.58 2.00
CA ASP A 126 -6.82 16.00 3.16
C ASP A 126 -8.12 15.27 2.77
N GLU A 127 -8.74 15.67 1.66
CA GLU A 127 -9.99 15.10 1.16
C GLU A 127 -9.78 14.27 -0.11
N MET A 128 -8.54 14.19 -0.61
CA MET A 128 -8.18 13.58 -1.89
C MET A 128 -8.58 12.10 -1.95
N TRP A 129 -8.46 11.39 -0.82
CA TRP A 129 -8.80 9.99 -0.65
C TRP A 129 -9.85 9.84 0.47
N THR A 130 -10.85 8.98 0.28
CA THR A 130 -11.94 8.86 1.27
C THR A 130 -11.74 7.74 2.28
N ASP A 131 -11.07 6.66 1.89
CA ASP A 131 -10.80 5.52 2.76
C ASP A 131 -9.43 4.88 2.48
N PHE A 132 -9.05 3.93 3.35
CA PHE A 132 -7.82 3.17 3.20
C PHE A 132 -7.75 2.46 1.85
N CYS A 133 -8.87 1.87 1.41
CA CYS A 133 -8.96 1.22 0.10
C CYS A 133 -8.56 2.22 -0.99
N ASP A 134 -9.12 3.42 -1.01
CA ASP A 134 -8.76 4.46 -1.97
C ASP A 134 -7.28 4.85 -1.91
N LEU A 135 -6.61 4.86 -0.76
CA LEU A 135 -5.15 5.08 -0.67
C LEU A 135 -4.34 3.90 -1.20
N ALA A 136 -4.74 2.67 -0.85
CA ALA A 136 -4.13 1.45 -1.35
C ALA A 136 -4.29 1.32 -2.88
N LEU A 137 -5.39 1.86 -3.41
CA LEU A 137 -5.80 1.87 -4.81
C LEU A 137 -5.26 3.08 -5.60
N ALA A 138 -5.05 4.23 -4.96
CA ALA A 138 -4.56 5.47 -5.59
C ALA A 138 -3.05 5.50 -5.78
N GLY A 139 -2.31 4.57 -5.17
CA GLY A 139 -1.05 4.10 -5.72
C GLY A 139 -1.34 3.41 -7.05
N GLY A 140 -1.57 4.22 -8.09
CA GLY A 140 -2.05 3.78 -9.39
C GLY A 140 -1.11 2.81 -10.07
N ALA A 141 -1.48 2.43 -11.30
CA ALA A 141 -0.66 1.65 -12.24
C ALA A 141 0.84 1.83 -11.99
N PRO A 142 1.59 0.72 -11.93
CA PRO A 142 2.89 0.69 -11.29
C PRO A 142 3.76 1.87 -11.72
N HIS A 143 4.32 2.60 -10.76
CA HIS A 143 5.55 3.35 -11.00
C HIS A 143 6.71 2.43 -11.46
N ARG A 144 6.50 1.11 -11.68
CA ARG A 144 7.44 0.10 -12.25
C ARG A 144 7.88 0.40 -13.70
N GLY A 145 7.97 1.67 -14.10
CA GLY A 145 8.80 2.10 -15.22
C GLY A 145 10.07 2.79 -14.74
N THR A 146 9.92 3.83 -13.91
CA THR A 146 11.02 4.76 -13.55
C THR A 146 10.92 5.20 -12.09
N LEU A 147 12.02 5.06 -11.35
CA LEU A 147 12.17 5.53 -9.98
C LEU A 147 11.99 7.05 -9.92
N LEU A 148 11.16 7.55 -9.00
CA LEU A 148 11.07 8.99 -8.75
C LEU A 148 12.27 9.43 -7.91
N GLU A 149 13.23 10.09 -8.56
CA GLU A 149 14.51 10.50 -7.97
C GLU A 149 14.56 12.00 -7.67
N PRO A 150 15.39 12.44 -6.71
CA PRO A 150 15.69 13.87 -6.55
C PRO A 150 16.31 14.43 -7.83
N VAL A 151 16.00 15.69 -8.16
CA VAL A 151 16.65 16.36 -9.29
C VAL A 151 18.06 16.83 -8.92
N MET A 152 18.93 16.92 -9.93
CA MET A 152 20.28 17.45 -9.76
C MET A 152 20.27 18.93 -9.36
N PRO A 153 21.26 19.40 -8.58
CA PRO A 153 21.34 20.79 -8.13
C PRO A 153 21.28 21.83 -9.27
N ASP A 154 21.82 21.51 -10.45
CA ASP A 154 21.84 22.41 -11.60
C ASP A 154 20.44 22.74 -12.13
N ALA A 155 19.52 21.78 -12.10
CA ALA A 155 18.12 22.00 -12.49
C ALA A 155 17.44 22.98 -11.52
N ILE A 156 17.74 22.87 -10.22
CA ILE A 156 17.22 23.77 -9.19
C ILE A 156 17.81 25.18 -9.33
N GLN A 157 19.10 25.29 -9.67
CA GLN A 157 19.73 26.58 -9.95
C GLN A 157 19.11 27.26 -11.17
N ALA A 158 18.71 26.50 -12.20
CA ALA A 158 18.04 27.02 -13.38
C ALA A 158 16.63 27.55 -13.08
N ASN A 159 15.91 26.98 -12.11
CA ASN A 159 14.57 27.42 -11.72
C ASN A 159 14.35 27.44 -10.18
N PRO A 160 14.99 28.37 -9.44
CA PRO A 160 14.86 28.42 -7.98
C PRO A 160 13.45 28.80 -7.51
N ALA A 161 12.75 29.61 -8.30
CA ALA A 161 11.38 30.03 -8.01
C ALA A 161 10.40 28.85 -8.10
N GLY A 162 10.50 28.03 -9.16
CA GLY A 162 9.73 26.80 -9.30
C GLY A 162 9.99 25.83 -8.16
N TYR A 163 11.26 25.63 -7.80
CA TYR A 163 11.62 24.77 -6.66
C TYR A 163 10.98 25.25 -5.35
N LYS A 164 10.97 26.56 -5.09
CA LYS A 164 10.32 27.13 -3.91
C LYS A 164 8.81 26.88 -3.90
N THR A 165 8.15 27.04 -5.05
CA THR A 165 6.72 26.77 -5.20
C THR A 165 6.40 25.30 -4.94
N VAL A 166 7.18 24.38 -5.52
CA VAL A 166 7.01 22.93 -5.32
C VAL A 166 7.23 22.56 -3.85
N LEU A 167 8.28 23.07 -3.20
CA LEU A 167 8.52 22.81 -1.78
C LEU A 167 7.36 23.29 -0.89
N ALA A 168 6.82 24.48 -1.17
CA ALA A 168 5.69 25.01 -0.40
C ALA A 168 4.45 24.12 -0.53
N GLU A 169 4.19 23.59 -1.72
CA GLU A 169 3.05 22.71 -1.97
C GLU A 169 3.24 21.30 -1.39
N LEU A 170 4.45 20.72 -1.51
CA LEU A 170 4.80 19.47 -0.85
C LEU A 170 4.69 19.59 0.68
N GLU A 171 5.19 20.69 1.26
CA GLU A 171 5.05 20.96 2.69
C GLU A 171 3.57 21.00 3.10
N ARG A 172 2.75 21.75 2.36
CA ARG A 172 1.32 21.87 2.63
C ARG A 172 0.64 20.51 2.58
N GLY A 173 0.84 19.76 1.50
CA GLY A 173 0.22 18.45 1.32
C GLY A 173 0.68 17.41 2.33
N LEU A 174 1.99 17.29 2.58
CA LEU A 174 2.53 16.35 3.56
C LEU A 174 2.02 16.62 4.97
N ARG A 175 1.93 17.89 5.39
CA ARG A 175 1.34 18.25 6.68
C ARG A 175 -0.12 17.84 6.75
N MET A 176 -0.90 18.12 5.71
CA MET A 176 -2.34 17.81 5.69
C MET A 176 -2.66 16.32 5.79
N VAL A 177 -1.79 15.45 5.27
CA VAL A 177 -2.07 14.00 5.16
C VAL A 177 -1.38 13.17 6.24
N THR A 178 -0.40 13.73 6.95
CA THR A 178 0.37 13.00 7.97
C THR A 178 0.37 13.64 9.35
N ASP A 179 0.06 14.94 9.46
CA ASP A 179 0.27 15.76 10.67
C ASP A 179 1.72 15.78 11.19
N LEU A 180 2.69 15.24 10.44
CA LEU A 180 4.08 15.20 10.84
C LEU A 180 4.81 16.54 10.54
N PRO A 181 5.81 16.92 11.35
CA PRO A 181 6.60 18.12 11.07
C PRO A 181 7.41 17.99 9.77
N ILE A 182 7.51 19.10 9.03
CA ILE A 182 8.35 19.21 7.83
C ILE A 182 9.69 19.86 8.17
N VAL A 183 10.77 19.30 7.62
CA VAL A 183 12.15 19.75 7.79
C VAL A 183 12.73 20.11 6.43
N HIS A 184 13.22 21.33 6.27
CA HIS A 184 13.92 21.69 5.03
C HIS A 184 15.33 21.11 5.02
N SER A 185 15.68 20.43 3.93
CA SER A 185 17.02 19.88 3.75
C SER A 185 18.03 20.99 3.46
N THR A 186 19.25 20.83 3.96
CA THR A 186 20.41 21.65 3.57
C THR A 186 20.93 21.28 2.18
N ALA A 187 20.63 20.06 1.71
CA ALA A 187 20.90 19.61 0.36
C ALA A 187 19.68 19.88 -0.55
N PRO A 188 19.88 20.49 -1.74
CA PRO A 188 18.78 20.71 -2.68
C PRO A 188 18.24 19.38 -3.23
N GLY A 189 16.99 19.38 -3.70
CA GLY A 189 16.33 18.22 -4.27
C GLY A 189 15.48 17.42 -3.29
N TRP A 190 15.30 17.92 -2.06
CA TRP A 190 14.72 17.15 -0.96
C TRP A 190 13.78 17.98 -0.08
N ILE A 191 12.70 17.35 0.37
CA ILE A 191 11.85 17.80 1.47
C ILE A 191 11.82 16.76 2.58
N GLY A 192 12.04 17.18 3.83
CA GLY A 192 12.11 16.28 4.99
C GLY A 192 10.77 16.15 5.71
N LEU A 193 10.44 14.93 6.12
CA LEU A 193 9.30 14.56 6.94
C LEU A 193 9.83 13.95 8.25
N ALA A 194 9.60 14.62 9.38
CA ALA A 194 10.09 14.17 10.68
C ALA A 194 9.12 13.15 11.29
N CYS A 195 9.51 11.88 11.29
CA CYS A 195 8.77 10.81 11.95
C CYS A 195 8.91 10.92 13.49
N HIS A 196 7.98 10.34 14.23
CA HIS A 196 8.00 10.36 15.70
C HIS A 196 9.25 9.72 16.31
N ASN A 197 9.79 8.70 15.66
CA ASN A 197 10.98 7.98 16.10
C ASN A 197 11.68 7.29 14.93
N GLU A 198 12.86 6.73 15.20
CA GLU A 198 13.64 6.03 14.19
C GLU A 198 12.98 4.75 13.66
N GLU A 199 12.15 4.10 14.46
CA GLU A 199 11.43 2.88 14.10
C GLU A 199 10.40 3.16 12.99
N MET A 200 9.61 4.23 13.18
CA MET A 200 8.66 4.74 12.21
C MET A 200 9.37 5.15 10.93
N ALA A 201 10.47 5.90 11.05
CA ALA A 201 11.25 6.32 9.88
C ALA A 201 11.79 5.12 9.10
N LEU A 202 12.33 4.11 9.79
CA LEU A 202 12.84 2.90 9.14
C LEU A 202 11.75 2.07 8.49
N TRP A 203 10.58 1.96 9.12
CA TRP A 203 9.43 1.25 8.56
C TRP A 203 8.91 1.95 7.31
N MET A 204 8.63 3.25 7.41
CA MET A 204 8.13 4.07 6.30
C MET A 204 9.15 4.13 5.16
N LEU A 205 10.45 4.24 5.44
CA LEU A 205 11.50 4.16 4.42
C LEU A 205 11.35 2.90 3.55
N ARG A 206 11.23 1.73 4.18
CA ARG A 206 11.11 0.45 3.48
C ARG A 206 9.84 0.40 2.64
N ALA A 207 8.74 0.91 3.18
CA ALA A 207 7.46 0.95 2.46
C ALA A 207 7.50 1.92 1.25
N ILE A 208 8.09 3.12 1.41
CA ILE A 208 8.20 4.13 0.35
C ILE A 208 9.08 3.62 -0.81
N VAL A 209 10.18 2.91 -0.52
CA VAL A 209 11.04 2.33 -1.57
C VAL A 209 10.29 1.30 -2.42
N VAL A 210 9.40 0.50 -1.82
CA VAL A 210 8.59 -0.49 -2.54
C VAL A 210 7.60 0.17 -3.50
N GLU A 211 7.22 1.42 -3.23
CA GLU A 211 6.34 2.24 -4.08
C GLU A 211 7.13 3.00 -5.17
N ASN A 212 8.42 2.68 -5.36
CA ASN A 212 9.30 3.25 -6.36
C ASN A 212 9.50 4.78 -6.27
N VAL A 213 9.52 5.30 -5.04
CA VAL A 213 9.91 6.67 -4.72
C VAL A 213 11.24 6.63 -3.98
N CYS A 214 12.23 7.38 -4.47
CA CYS A 214 13.52 7.51 -3.79
C CYS A 214 13.31 8.16 -2.41
N VAL A 215 14.02 7.69 -1.40
CA VAL A 215 13.92 8.27 -0.06
C VAL A 215 15.24 8.11 0.67
N ARG A 216 15.69 9.20 1.30
CA ARG A 216 16.91 9.24 2.12
C ARG A 216 16.52 9.40 3.58
N ARG A 217 17.15 8.66 4.49
CA ARG A 217 16.89 8.77 5.94
C ARG A 217 18.09 9.36 6.67
N GLU A 218 17.83 10.30 7.58
CA GLU A 218 18.80 10.79 8.57
C GLU A 218 18.13 10.80 9.96
N GLY A 219 18.53 9.88 10.84
CA GLY A 219 17.85 9.67 12.12
C GLY A 219 16.35 9.38 11.92
N HIS A 220 15.48 10.18 12.53
CA HIS A 220 14.02 10.06 12.40
C HIS A 220 13.43 10.86 11.23
N VAL A 221 14.24 11.48 10.37
CA VAL A 221 13.75 12.30 9.25
C VAL A 221 13.87 11.54 7.94
N LEU A 222 12.79 11.54 7.15
CA LEU A 222 12.74 11.01 5.79
C LEU A 222 12.74 12.14 4.78
N TYR A 223 13.73 12.15 3.90
CA TYR A 223 13.85 13.09 2.80
C TYR A 223 13.26 12.47 1.53
N LEU A 224 12.19 13.10 1.04
CA LEU A 224 11.49 12.78 -0.19
C LEU A 224 11.93 13.71 -1.33
N PRO A 225 11.89 13.25 -2.58
CA PRO A 225 12.45 13.99 -3.70
C PRO A 225 11.57 15.19 -4.04
N ALA A 226 12.20 16.29 -4.42
CA ALA A 226 11.54 17.51 -4.88
C ALA A 226 12.32 18.09 -6.06
N GLY A 227 11.61 18.58 -7.08
CA GLY A 227 12.21 19.25 -8.23
C GLY A 227 11.42 20.47 -8.69
N PRO A 228 12.05 21.43 -9.39
CA PRO A 228 11.40 22.68 -9.76
C PRO A 228 10.28 22.52 -10.79
N ASP A 229 10.31 21.44 -11.56
CA ASP A 229 9.36 21.17 -12.65
C ASP A 229 8.35 20.05 -12.30
N TYR A 230 8.30 19.67 -11.02
CA TYR A 230 7.33 18.69 -10.53
C TYR A 230 5.91 19.21 -10.70
N LYS A 231 5.05 18.40 -11.29
CA LYS A 231 3.66 18.76 -11.56
C LYS A 231 2.76 18.29 -10.43
N LEU A 232 1.68 19.05 -10.22
CA LEU A 232 0.69 18.77 -9.18
C LEU A 232 0.09 17.38 -9.30
N GLU A 233 -0.39 17.03 -10.48
CA GLU A 233 -1.12 15.77 -10.70
C GLU A 233 -0.21 14.55 -10.91
N ASP A 234 1.10 14.79 -11.06
CA ASP A 234 2.11 13.76 -11.30
C ASP A 234 3.05 13.62 -10.08
N GLU A 235 4.25 14.22 -10.11
CA GLU A 235 5.29 13.97 -9.11
C GLU A 235 4.91 14.43 -7.70
N ILE A 236 4.24 15.58 -7.56
CA ILE A 236 3.81 16.11 -6.25
C ILE A 236 2.78 15.17 -5.63
N LYS A 237 1.76 14.76 -6.41
CA LYS A 237 0.77 13.80 -5.97
C LYS A 237 1.40 12.49 -5.56
N ASN A 238 2.37 11.97 -6.32
CA ASN A 238 3.04 10.69 -5.99
C ASN A 238 3.77 10.77 -4.65
N VAL A 239 4.52 11.84 -4.39
CA VAL A 239 5.22 12.05 -3.12
C VAL A 239 4.25 12.16 -1.93
N ILE A 240 3.16 12.90 -2.09
CA ILE A 240 2.16 13.07 -1.01
C ILE A 240 1.41 11.76 -0.77
N THR A 241 1.01 11.07 -1.84
CA THR A 241 0.26 9.79 -1.75
C THR A 241 1.08 8.73 -1.02
N VAL A 242 2.37 8.57 -1.38
CA VAL A 242 3.23 7.57 -0.74
C VAL A 242 3.45 7.87 0.74
N ALA A 243 3.61 9.15 1.10
CA ALA A 243 3.73 9.56 2.49
C ALA A 243 2.43 9.31 3.28
N ALA A 244 1.28 9.68 2.72
CA ALA A 244 -0.03 9.44 3.33
C ALA A 244 -0.27 7.95 3.58
N LYS A 245 -0.09 7.12 2.54
CA LYS A 245 -0.29 5.67 2.59
C LYS A 245 0.60 5.00 3.63
N THR A 246 1.90 5.30 3.60
CA THR A 246 2.86 4.67 4.52
C THR A 246 2.72 5.16 5.95
N HIS A 247 2.38 6.44 6.15
CA HIS A 247 2.06 6.98 7.47
C HIS A 247 0.82 6.30 8.07
N HIS A 248 -0.23 6.17 7.27
CA HIS A 248 -1.47 5.54 7.69
C HIS A 248 -1.27 4.08 8.08
N TYR A 249 -0.57 3.29 7.26
CA TYR A 249 -0.22 1.91 7.60
C TYR A 249 0.50 1.81 8.94
N TRP A 250 1.52 2.64 9.17
CA TRP A 250 2.24 2.65 10.43
C TRP A 250 1.32 2.94 11.63
N THR A 251 0.45 3.93 11.49
CA THR A 251 -0.45 4.39 12.55
C THR A 251 -1.49 3.35 12.91
N GLU A 252 -2.05 2.65 11.92
CA GLU A 252 -3.00 1.56 12.13
C GLU A 252 -2.35 0.30 12.73
N HIS A 253 -1.11 -0.02 12.34
CA HIS A 253 -0.48 -1.29 12.71
C HIS A 253 0.27 -1.28 14.05
N ARG A 254 0.58 -0.10 14.62
CA ARG A 254 1.22 -0.02 15.95
C ARG A 254 0.25 -0.05 17.14
N ASN A 255 -1.05 0.09 16.90
CA ASN A 255 -2.08 0.11 17.95
C ASN A 255 -2.80 -1.24 18.13
N GLY A 256 -2.27 -2.35 17.59
CA GLY A 256 -2.95 -3.65 17.61
C GLY A 256 -2.05 -4.87 17.78
#